data_AF-A0A976PRK3-F1
#
_entry.id   AF-A0A976PRK3-F1
#
_cell.length_a   1.000
_cell.length_b   1.000
_cell.length_c   1.000
_cell.angle_alpha   90.00
_cell.angle_beta   90.00
_cell.angle_gamma   90.00
#
_symmetry.space_group_name_H-M   'P 1'
#
loop_
_entity.id
_entity.type
_entity.pdbx_description
1 polymer ?
#
loop_
_entity_poly.entity_id
_entity_poly.type
_entity_poly.pdbx_seq_one_letter_code
_entity_poly.pdbx_strand_id
1 'polypeptide(L)' 'LNKTDLLPHVKFDVARCIGLARRVNPSIEVLRLSATTGEGMQAWLHWLDHAMGLHHHHHPHHPEHGRVASGSAAG' A
#
# COMPACT_ATOMS: atom_id res chain seq x y z
N LEU A 1 -1.38 -8.49 -5.72
CA LEU A 1 -0.99 -9.80 -6.29
C LEU A 1 -2.24 -10.56 -6.70
N ASN A 2 -2.50 -10.65 -8.00
CA ASN A 2 -3.64 -11.38 -8.57
C ASN A 2 -3.25 -12.85 -8.88
N LYS A 3 -4.24 -13.68 -9.19
CA LYS A 3 -4.12 -15.09 -9.60
C LYS A 3 -3.54 -16.00 -8.51
N THR A 4 -3.89 -15.73 -7.25
CA THR A 4 -3.45 -16.56 -6.12
C THR A 4 -3.99 -17.99 -6.16
N ASP A 5 -5.07 -18.23 -6.91
CA ASP A 5 -5.60 -19.55 -7.23
C ASP A 5 -4.59 -20.46 -7.96
N LEU A 6 -3.60 -19.88 -8.65
CA LEU A 6 -2.58 -20.65 -9.36
C LEU A 6 -1.41 -21.09 -8.48
N LEU A 7 -1.29 -20.60 -7.24
CA LEU A 7 -0.15 -20.92 -6.36
C LEU A 7 0.12 -22.43 -6.16
N PRO A 8 -0.89 -23.32 -6.10
CA PRO A 8 -0.65 -24.75 -6.06
C PRO A 8 -0.06 -25.33 -7.36
N HIS A 9 -0.18 -24.61 -8.47
CA HIS A 9 0.16 -25.07 -9.82
C HIS A 9 1.45 -24.45 -10.37
N VAL A 10 1.96 -23.38 -9.75
CA VAL A 10 3.17 -22.69 -10.20
C VAL A 10 4.21 -22.60 -9.09
N LYS A 11 5.49 -22.62 -9.48
CA LYS A 11 6.60 -22.36 -8.54
C LYS A 11 6.76 -20.86 -8.35
N PHE A 12 5.95 -20.27 -7.46
CA PHE A 12 5.98 -18.84 -7.17
C PHE A 12 6.13 -18.56 -5.68
N ASP A 13 7.20 -17.84 -5.31
CA ASP A 13 7.44 -17.40 -3.94
C ASP A 13 6.79 -16.03 -3.70
N VAL A 14 5.65 -16.06 -3.00
CA VAL A 14 4.89 -14.86 -2.65
C VAL A 14 5.69 -13.94 -1.73
N ALA A 15 6.41 -14.48 -0.74
CA ALA A 15 7.16 -13.68 0.22
C ALA A 15 8.31 -12.94 -0.47
N ARG A 16 9.05 -13.63 -1.34
CA ARG A 16 10.11 -13.02 -2.15
C ARG A 16 9.57 -11.95 -3.09
N CYS A 17 8.44 -12.20 -3.77
CA CYS A 17 7.82 -11.21 -4.64
C CYS A 17 7.46 -9.92 -3.88
N ILE A 18 6.83 -10.05 -2.71
CA ILE A 18 6.45 -8.91 -1.87
C ILE A 18 7.70 -8.17 -1.36
N GLY A 19 8.74 -8.90 -0.95
CA GLY A 19 10.00 -8.31 -0.53
C GLY A 19 10.65 -7.48 -1.64
N LEU A 20 10.64 -7.98 -2.88
CA LEU A 20 11.15 -7.24 -4.04
C LEU A 20 10.30 -6.00 -4.35
N ALA A 21 8.98 -6.09 -4.29
CA ALA A 21 8.08 -4.95 -4.50
C ALA A 21 8.35 -3.83 -3.47
N ARG A 22 8.52 -4.18 -2.19
CA ARG A 22 8.82 -3.22 -1.11
C ARG A 22 10.19 -2.56 -1.24
N ARG A 23 11.16 -3.20 -1.88
CA ARG A 23 12.46 -2.56 -2.19
C ARG A 23 12.32 -1.43 -3.21
N VAL A 24 11.34 -1.51 -4.10
CA VAL A 24 11.06 -0.47 -5.10
C VAL A 24 10.18 0.62 -4.49
N ASN A 25 9.13 0.24 -3.77
CA ASN A 25 8.26 1.17 -3.06
C ASN A 25 8.01 0.64 -1.63
N PRO A 26 8.70 1.19 -0.61
CA PRO A 26 8.54 0.74 0.77
C PRO A 26 7.13 0.90 1.35
N SER A 27 6.34 1.85 0.86
CA SER A 27 4.98 2.11 1.33
C SER A 27 3.90 1.35 0.53
N ILE A 28 4.28 0.52 -0.45
CA ILE A 28 3.31 -0.21 -1.25
C ILE A 28 2.46 -1.16 -0.39
N GLU A 29 1.16 -0.96 -0.45
CA GLU A 29 0.19 -1.90 0.11
C GLU A 29 0.03 -3.09 -0.83
N VAL A 30 -0.03 -4.31 -0.26
CA VAL A 30 -0.17 -5.53 -1.05
C VAL A 30 -1.43 -6.27 -0.66
N LEU A 31 -2.40 -6.29 -1.57
CA LEU A 31 -3.57 -7.16 -1.51
C LEU A 31 -3.33 -8.44 -2.30
N ARG A 32 -3.79 -9.57 -1.77
CA ARG A 32 -3.75 -10.89 -2.43
C ARG A 32 -5.16 -11.26 -2.83
N LEU A 33 -5.36 -11.60 -4.11
CA LEU A 33 -6.68 -11.92 -4.63
C LEU A 33 -6.62 -12.85 -5.85
N SER A 34 -7.76 -13.40 -6.19
CA SER A 34 -8.02 -14.03 -7.49
C SER A 34 -9.26 -13.42 -8.12
N ALA A 35 -9.07 -12.75 -9.26
CA ALA A 35 -10.18 -12.32 -10.09
C ALA A 35 -10.95 -13.49 -10.72
N THR A 36 -10.40 -14.72 -10.69
CA THR A 36 -11.05 -15.91 -11.24
C THR A 36 -11.98 -16.56 -10.21
N THR A 37 -11.55 -16.68 -8.94
CA THR A 37 -12.38 -17.29 -7.88
C THR A 37 -13.19 -16.26 -7.10
N GLY A 38 -12.84 -14.98 -7.19
CA GLY A 38 -13.43 -13.90 -6.38
C GLY A 38 -12.78 -13.73 -5.01
N GLU A 39 -11.86 -14.61 -4.60
CA GLU A 39 -11.13 -14.49 -3.34
C GLU A 39 -10.40 -13.14 -3.27
N GLY A 40 -10.56 -12.41 -2.17
CA GLY A 40 -9.89 -11.12 -1.94
C GLY A 40 -10.47 -9.93 -2.72
N MET A 41 -11.47 -10.13 -3.59
CA MET A 41 -12.08 -9.03 -4.36
C MET A 41 -12.79 -8.00 -3.47
N GLN A 42 -13.43 -8.42 -2.37
CA GLN A 42 -14.07 -7.48 -1.45
C GLN A 42 -13.06 -6.56 -0.76
N ALA A 43 -11.92 -7.09 -0.31
CA ALA A 43 -10.85 -6.27 0.26
C ALA A 43 -10.30 -5.25 -0.76
N TRP A 44 -10.21 -5.65 -2.04
CA TRP A 44 -9.79 -4.76 -3.11
C TRP A 44 -10.83 -3.66 -3.42
N LEU A 45 -12.12 -3.99 -3.43
CA LEU A 45 -13.20 -3.00 -3.61
C LEU A 45 -13.23 -2.00 -2.45
N HIS A 46 -13.14 -2.47 -1.21
CA HIS A 46 -13.03 -1.58 -0.04
C HIS A 46 -11.83 -0.66 -0.12
N TRP A 47 -10.67 -1.18 -0.52
CA TRP A 47 -9.48 -0.36 -0.73
C TRP A 47 -9.71 0.71 -1.80
N LEU A 48 -10.36 0.37 -2.92
CA LEU A 48 -10.71 1.33 -3.96
C LEU A 48 -11.66 2.42 -3.47
N ASP A 49 -12.69 2.06 -2.70
CA ASP A 49 -13.64 3.03 -2.16
C ASP A 49 -12.95 4.04 -1.23
N HIS A 50 -11.98 3.58 -0.42
CA HIS A 50 -11.14 4.45 0.40
C HIS A 50 -10.17 5.28 -0.42
N ALA A 51 -9.47 4.68 -1.38
CA ALA A 51 -8.45 5.35 -2.20
C ALA A 51 -9.05 6.43 -3.12
N MET A 52 -10.26 6.22 -3.61
CA MET A 52 -10.98 7.18 -4.47
C MET A 52 -11.80 8.21 -3.67
N GLY A 53 -11.80 8.14 -2.34
CA GLY A 53 -12.58 9.05 -1.50
C GLY A 53 -14.11 8.88 -1.63
N LEU A 54 -14.56 7.72 -2.12
CA LEU A 54 -15.99 7.38 -2.19
C LEU A 54 -16.61 7.31 -0.78
N HIS A 55 -15.78 7.08 0.23
CA HIS A 55 -16.05 7.46 1.61
C HIS A 55 -15.11 8.62 1.97
N HIS A 56 -15.64 9.83 2.15
CA HIS A 56 -14.90 11.01 2.59
C HIS A 56 -14.01 10.66 3.82
N HIS A 57 -12.71 10.50 3.60
CA HIS A 57 -11.71 10.46 4.65
C HIS A 57 -10.72 11.61 4.44
N HIS A 58 -10.82 12.57 5.35
CA HIS A 58 -9.84 13.61 5.59
C HIS A 58 -8.47 12.94 5.78
N HIS A 59 -7.57 13.11 4.81
CA HIS A 59 -6.18 12.66 4.94
C HIS A 59 -5.51 13.54 6.00
N PRO A 60 -5.10 13.01 7.17
CA PRO A 60 -4.33 13.82 8.10
C PRO A 60 -2.96 14.06 7.47
N HIS A 61 -2.62 15.33 7.24
CA HIS A 61 -1.29 15.75 6.82
C HIS A 61 -0.23 15.12 7.73
N HIS A 62 0.65 14.29 7.15
CA HIS A 62 1.89 13.91 7.81
C HIS A 62 2.77 15.17 7.88
N PRO A 63 3.22 15.63 9.07
CA PRO A 63 4.10 16.78 9.13
C PRO A 63 5.46 16.37 8.55
N GLU A 64 5.94 17.14 7.58
CA GLU A 64 7.30 17.01 7.06
C GLU A 64 8.33 17.38 8.12
N HIS A 65 9.47 16.71 8.04
CA HIS A 65 10.60 16.81 8.95
C HIS A 65 11.13 18.24 9.10
N GLY A 66 11.54 18.55 10.34
CA GLY A 66 11.90 19.87 10.84
C GLY A 66 12.82 20.70 9.95
N ARG A 67 12.38 21.93 9.67
CA ARG A 67 13.29 23.04 9.38
C ARG A 67 13.70 23.66 10.71
N VAL A 68 14.96 23.46 11.09
CA VAL A 68 15.62 24.21 12.16
C VAL A 68 15.64 25.69 11.75
N ALA A 69 14.79 26.50 12.35
CA ALA A 69 14.98 27.95 12.39
C ALA A 69 15.68 28.26 13.72
N SER A 70 17.01 28.21 13.71
CA SER A 70 17.81 28.82 14.76
C SER A 70 17.59 30.33 14.70
N GLY A 71 16.84 30.87 15.67
CA GLY A 71 16.80 32.30 15.93
C GLY A 71 18.18 32.78 16.33
N SER A 72 18.67 33.84 15.68
CA SER A 72 19.73 34.67 16.25
C SER A 72 19.05 35.86 16.93
N ALA A 73 19.28 35.94 18.24
CA ALA A 73 18.89 37.04 19.10
C ALA A 73 19.70 38.31 18.80
N ALA A 74 19.07 39.44 19.11
CA ALA A 74 19.59 40.66 19.73
C ALA A 74 21.07 41.04 19.56
N GLY A 75 21.30 42.30 19.16
CA GLY A 75 22.58 43.01 19.24
C GLY A 75 22.60 44.23 18.35
#